data_AF-A0A895YTK1-F1
#
_entry.id   AF-A0A895YTK1-F1
#
_cell.length_a   1.000
_cell.length_b   1.000
_cell.length_c   1.000
_cell.angle_alpha   90.00
_cell.angle_beta   90.00
_cell.angle_gamma   90.00
#
_symmetry.space_group_name_H-M   'P 1'
#
loop_
_entity.id
_entity.type
_entity.pdbx_description
1 polymer ?
#
loop_
_entity_poly.entity_id
_entity_poly.type
_entity_poly.pdbx_seq_one_letter_code
_entity_poly.pdbx_strand_id
1 'polypeptide(L)'
;MMRSLDELVSRWVEFVAECETSYQGDLDEYYNFIGLRSMLSDFFANKRIIAYPDVVDCIFNVVQADRRLVALLDHEQPIDVARDMIDDGTAWYWHFFPRYCGPALAQEIHANYQITLEVRGG
;
A
#
# COMPACT_ATOMS: atom_id res chain seq x y z
N MET A 1 -15.03 -1.85 -17.00
CA MET A 1 -15.89 -2.58 -16.05
C MET A 1 -15.43 -2.19 -14.66
N MET A 2 -16.29 -1.57 -13.85
CA MET A 2 -15.92 -1.14 -12.50
C MET A 2 -15.79 -2.40 -11.63
N ARG A 3 -14.61 -2.63 -11.03
CA ARG A 3 -14.37 -3.75 -10.10
C ARG A 3 -15.25 -3.58 -8.87
N SER A 4 -15.68 -4.69 -8.26
CA SER A 4 -16.45 -4.62 -7.02
C SER A 4 -15.58 -4.16 -5.84
N LEU A 5 -16.20 -3.65 -4.77
CA LEU A 5 -15.46 -3.26 -3.57
C LEU A 5 -14.68 -4.43 -2.97
N ASP A 6 -15.30 -5.62 -2.90
CA ASP A 6 -14.65 -6.84 -2.41
C ASP A 6 -13.41 -7.20 -3.22
N GLU A 7 -13.46 -7.08 -4.55
CA GLU A 7 -12.29 -7.32 -5.41
C GLU A 7 -11.15 -6.34 -5.12
N LEU A 8 -11.47 -5.06 -4.90
CA LEU A 8 -10.47 -4.05 -4.57
C LEU A 8 -9.85 -4.30 -3.19
N VAL A 9 -10.65 -4.68 -2.19
CA VAL A 9 -10.18 -5.04 -0.86
C VAL A 9 -9.34 -6.31 -0.89
N SER A 10 -9.77 -7.37 -1.60
CA SER A 10 -9.01 -8.62 -1.75
C SER A 10 -7.64 -8.35 -2.32
N ARG A 11 -7.55 -7.56 -3.39
CA ARG A 11 -6.26 -7.18 -4.00
C ARG A 11 -5.33 -6.45 -3.04
N TRP A 12 -5.85 -5.55 -2.21
CA TRP A 12 -5.05 -4.87 -1.19
C TRP A 12 -4.55 -5.85 -0.12
N VAL A 13 -5.43 -6.74 0.35
CA VAL A 13 -5.11 -7.76 1.36
C VAL A 13 -4.05 -8.75 0.83
N GLU A 14 -4.17 -9.17 -0.42
CA GLU A 14 -3.22 -10.05 -1.12
C GLU A 14 -1.87 -9.37 -1.28
N PHE A 15 -1.83 -8.11 -1.73
CA PHE A 15 -0.60 -7.33 -1.82
C PHE A 15 0.14 -7.25 -0.47
N VAL A 16 -0.58 -6.97 0.62
CA VAL A 16 0.05 -6.96 1.95
C VAL A 16 0.61 -8.34 2.32
N ALA A 17 -0.08 -9.43 1.95
CA ALA A 17 0.44 -10.79 2.17
C ALA A 17 1.69 -11.08 1.32
N GLU A 18 1.80 -10.53 0.12
CA GLU A 18 3.02 -10.59 -0.68
C GLU A 18 4.16 -9.78 -0.05
N CYS A 19 3.87 -8.61 0.54
CA CYS A 19 4.87 -7.87 1.32
C CYS A 19 5.37 -8.69 2.52
N GLU A 20 4.51 -9.47 3.19
CA GLU A 20 4.91 -10.32 4.32
C GLU A 20 5.94 -11.38 3.90
N THR A 21 5.86 -11.90 2.67
CA THR A 21 6.77 -12.92 2.12
C THR A 21 7.95 -12.38 1.31
N SER A 22 8.03 -11.05 1.15
CA SER A 22 8.91 -10.30 0.25
C SER A 22 8.27 -10.07 -1.12
N TYR A 23 7.71 -8.87 -1.31
CA TYR A 23 7.03 -8.48 -2.53
C TYR A 23 7.99 -8.45 -3.73
N GLN A 24 7.64 -9.14 -4.81
CA GLN A 24 8.52 -9.39 -5.96
C GLN A 24 8.28 -8.47 -7.17
N GLY A 25 7.30 -7.57 -7.10
CA GLY A 25 7.01 -6.62 -8.18
C GLY A 25 8.05 -5.51 -8.29
N ASP A 26 7.80 -4.58 -9.22
CA ASP A 26 8.59 -3.37 -9.43
C ASP A 26 7.99 -2.13 -8.73
N LEU A 27 8.62 -0.96 -8.90
CA LEU A 27 8.18 0.28 -8.26
C LEU A 27 6.84 0.80 -8.82
N ASP A 28 6.56 0.60 -10.10
CA ASP A 28 5.28 1.00 -10.71
C ASP A 28 4.14 0.14 -10.18
N GLU A 29 4.33 -1.18 -10.16
CA GLU A 29 3.38 -2.13 -9.57
C GLU A 29 3.14 -1.83 -8.09
N TYR A 30 4.20 -1.56 -7.32
CA TYR A 30 4.08 -1.14 -5.92
C TYR A 30 3.21 0.12 -5.80
N TYR A 31 3.52 1.17 -6.57
CA TYR A 31 2.73 2.40 -6.53
C TYR A 31 1.28 2.24 -7.01
N ASN A 32 1.00 1.30 -7.90
CA ASN A 32 -0.37 0.95 -8.28
C ASN A 32 -1.16 0.42 -7.07
N PHE A 33 -0.55 -0.37 -6.19
CA PHE A 33 -1.19 -0.82 -4.94
C PHE A 33 -1.33 0.29 -3.91
N ILE A 34 -0.34 1.16 -3.77
CA ILE A 34 -0.43 2.33 -2.88
C ILE A 34 -1.54 3.28 -3.37
N GLY A 35 -1.69 3.47 -4.69
CA GLY A 35 -2.81 4.20 -5.29
C GLY A 35 -4.17 3.54 -5.04
N LEU A 36 -4.24 2.20 -5.12
CA LEU A 36 -5.43 1.44 -4.73
C LEU A 36 -5.82 1.72 -3.27
N ARG A 37 -4.84 1.81 -2.36
CA ARG A 37 -5.12 2.13 -0.95
C ARG A 37 -5.69 3.54 -0.76
N SER A 38 -5.21 4.53 -1.53
CA SER A 38 -5.84 5.87 -1.56
C SER A 38 -7.29 5.82 -2.04
N MET A 39 -7.58 5.09 -3.12
CA MET A 39 -8.94 4.92 -3.61
C MET A 39 -9.89 4.31 -2.57
N LEU A 40 -9.42 3.28 -1.85
CA LEU A 40 -10.18 2.69 -0.74
C LEU A 40 -10.40 3.69 0.41
N SER A 41 -9.39 4.52 0.72
CA SER A 41 -9.49 5.58 1.73
C SER A 41 -10.59 6.58 1.40
N ASP A 42 -10.60 7.08 0.16
CA ASP A 42 -11.58 8.05 -0.32
C ASP A 42 -12.99 7.45 -0.32
N PHE A 43 -13.11 6.19 -0.74
CA PHE A 43 -14.37 5.46 -0.72
C PHE A 43 -14.94 5.34 0.71
N PHE A 44 -14.08 4.99 1.69
CA PHE A 44 -14.50 4.83 3.09
C PHE A 44 -14.70 6.16 3.83
N ALA A 45 -14.09 7.26 3.39
CA ALA A 45 -14.34 8.59 3.94
C ALA A 45 -15.78 9.07 3.71
N ASN A 46 -16.50 8.48 2.73
CA ASN A 46 -17.88 8.80 2.46
C ASN A 46 -18.82 8.20 3.51
N LYS A 47 -19.21 9.03 4.49
CA LYS A 47 -20.10 8.68 5.61
C LYS A 47 -21.43 8.03 5.21
N ARG A 48 -21.91 8.23 3.97
CA ARG A 48 -23.15 7.59 3.49
C ARG A 48 -22.99 6.09 3.24
N ILE A 49 -21.77 5.63 2.97
CA ILE A 49 -21.48 4.25 2.59
C ILE A 49 -21.22 3.36 3.82
N ILE A 50 -20.81 3.95 4.95
CA ILE A 50 -20.57 3.24 6.23
C ILE A 50 -21.87 2.68 6.85
N ALA A 51 -23.04 3.07 6.34
CA ALA A 51 -24.34 2.56 6.80
C ALA A 51 -24.64 1.11 6.36
N TYR A 52 -23.85 0.54 5.45
CA TYR A 52 -24.04 -0.80 4.92
C TYR A 52 -23.14 -1.82 5.64
N PRO A 53 -23.67 -2.92 6.21
CA PRO A 53 -22.88 -3.92 6.92
C PRO A 53 -21.71 -4.49 6.12
N ASP A 54 -21.91 -4.82 4.83
CA ASP A 54 -20.86 -5.40 3.97
C ASP A 54 -19.65 -4.45 3.81
N VAL A 55 -19.89 -3.14 3.88
CA VAL A 55 -18.83 -2.13 3.84
C VAL A 55 -18.02 -2.13 5.14
N VAL A 56 -18.67 -2.39 6.28
CA VAL A 56 -17.99 -2.45 7.58
C VAL A 56 -16.98 -3.60 7.59
N ASP A 57 -17.35 -4.76 7.06
CA ASP A 57 -16.45 -5.90 6.92
C ASP A 57 -15.28 -5.59 5.97
N CYS A 58 -15.54 -4.91 4.85
CA CYS A 58 -14.51 -4.42 3.95
C CYS A 58 -13.52 -3.46 4.65
N ILE A 59 -14.02 -2.49 5.40
CA ILE A 59 -13.20 -1.55 6.18
C ILE A 59 -12.35 -2.32 7.18
N PHE A 60 -12.94 -3.28 7.90
CA PHE A 60 -12.21 -4.09 8.87
C PHE A 60 -11.05 -4.83 8.21
N ASN A 61 -11.27 -5.48 7.06
CA ASN A 61 -10.23 -6.20 6.33
C ASN A 61 -9.08 -5.28 5.89
N VAL A 62 -9.41 -4.08 5.38
CA VAL A 62 -8.39 -3.08 5.00
C VAL A 62 -7.60 -2.62 6.24
N VAL A 63 -8.25 -2.35 7.36
CA VAL A 63 -7.56 -1.95 8.60
C VAL A 63 -6.64 -3.05 9.13
N GLN A 64 -7.03 -4.32 9.03
CA GLN A 64 -6.15 -5.43 9.40
C GLN A 64 -4.95 -5.57 8.45
N ALA A 65 -5.15 -5.38 7.15
CA ALA A 65 -4.06 -5.34 6.17
C ALA A 65 -3.10 -4.16 6.44
N ASP A 66 -3.64 -2.97 6.67
CA ASP A 66 -2.85 -1.77 6.99
C ASP A 66 -1.97 -1.99 8.23
N ARG A 67 -2.50 -2.58 9.30
CA ARG A 67 -1.71 -2.90 10.51
C ARG A 67 -0.55 -3.84 10.22
N ARG A 68 -0.76 -4.85 9.38
CA ARG A 68 0.29 -5.79 8.97
C ARG A 68 1.34 -5.06 8.14
N LEU A 69 0.92 -4.28 7.14
CA LEU A 69 1.84 -3.50 6.31
C LEU A 69 2.68 -2.54 7.15
N VAL A 70 2.08 -1.76 8.05
CA VAL A 70 2.80 -0.83 8.95
C VAL A 70 3.91 -1.53 9.73
N ALA A 71 3.71 -2.78 10.16
CA ALA A 71 4.74 -3.54 10.88
C ALA A 71 5.94 -3.92 10.00
N LEU A 72 5.75 -4.03 8.69
CA LEU A 72 6.77 -4.38 7.69
C LEU A 72 7.55 -3.18 7.19
N LEU A 73 7.00 -1.98 7.28
CA LEU A 73 7.62 -0.76 6.76
C LEU A 73 8.90 -0.39 7.50
N ASP A 74 9.85 0.17 6.75
CA ASP A 74 11.03 0.83 7.30
C ASP A 74 10.68 2.27 7.68
N HIS A 75 10.43 2.50 8.97
CA HIS A 75 10.10 3.83 9.48
C HIS A 75 11.32 4.73 9.69
N GLU A 76 12.54 4.21 9.54
CA GLU A 76 13.78 4.98 9.72
C GLU A 76 14.13 5.79 8.46
N GLN A 77 13.60 5.40 7.29
CA GLN A 77 13.89 6.01 5.99
C GLN A 77 12.60 6.51 5.30
N PRO A 78 11.91 7.53 5.86
CA PRO A 78 10.76 8.13 5.20
C PRO A 78 11.18 8.81 3.90
N ILE A 79 10.33 8.71 2.88
CA ILE A 79 10.43 9.47 1.63
C ILE A 79 9.38 10.58 1.57
N ASP A 80 9.76 11.68 0.94
CA ASP A 80 8.85 12.74 0.55
C ASP A 80 8.50 12.58 -0.93
N VAL A 81 7.30 12.07 -1.20
CA VAL A 81 6.77 11.96 -2.56
C VAL A 81 5.96 13.22 -2.81
N ALA A 82 6.33 13.99 -3.83
CA ALA A 82 5.53 15.14 -4.27
C ALA A 82 4.14 14.65 -4.73
N ARG A 83 3.11 14.93 -3.93
CA ARG A 83 1.73 14.43 -4.09
C ARG A 83 0.66 15.49 -3.91
N ASP A 84 1.04 16.75 -4.05
CA ASP A 84 0.15 17.92 -4.00
C ASP A 84 -1.07 17.84 -4.95
N MET A 85 -0.98 17.02 -6.00
CA MET A 85 -2.06 16.75 -6.95
C MET A 85 -2.94 15.53 -6.60
N ILE A 86 -2.59 14.73 -5.59
CA ILE A 86 -3.26 13.46 -5.25
C ILE A 86 -3.96 13.54 -3.89
N ASP A 87 -3.30 14.03 -2.85
CA ASP A 87 -3.90 14.29 -1.53
C ASP A 87 -3.14 15.38 -0.76
N ASP A 88 -3.45 15.54 0.53
CA ASP A 88 -2.80 16.52 1.42
C ASP A 88 -1.38 16.10 1.88
N GLY A 89 -0.85 14.99 1.35
CA GLY A 89 0.47 14.47 1.67
C GLY A 89 0.57 13.83 3.06
N THR A 90 -0.55 13.56 3.74
CA THR A 90 -0.54 12.97 5.10
C THR A 90 -0.67 11.44 5.12
N ALA A 91 -0.92 10.83 3.96
CA ALA A 91 -1.15 9.40 3.84
C ALA A 91 0.13 8.59 4.08
N TRP A 92 0.27 8.04 5.29
CA TRP A 92 1.45 7.29 5.74
C TRP A 92 1.97 6.24 4.74
N TYR A 93 1.09 5.54 4.03
CA TYR A 93 1.44 4.45 3.12
C TYR A 93 2.20 4.92 1.86
N TRP A 94 2.33 6.22 1.63
CA TRP A 94 3.17 6.80 0.56
C TRP A 94 4.58 7.16 1.00
N HIS A 95 4.85 7.19 2.30
CA HIS A 95 6.11 7.70 2.83
C HIS A 95 7.12 6.61 3.13
N PHE A 96 6.77 5.35 2.97
CA PHE A 96 7.61 4.25 3.42
C PHE A 96 7.53 3.08 2.44
N PHE A 97 8.61 2.32 2.42
CA PHE A 97 8.69 1.04 1.74
C PHE A 97 8.83 -0.10 2.75
N PRO A 98 8.48 -1.35 2.37
CA PRO A 98 8.76 -2.52 3.20
C PRO A 98 10.27 -2.63 3.47
N ARG A 99 10.65 -3.06 4.68
CA ARG A 99 12.07 -3.28 5.04
C ARG A 99 12.76 -4.29 4.13
N TYR A 100 11.99 -5.23 3.61
CA TYR A 100 12.48 -6.25 2.70
C TYR A 100 11.56 -6.42 1.48
N CYS A 101 12.17 -6.65 0.32
CA CYS A 101 11.47 -6.87 -0.94
C CYS A 101 12.32 -7.69 -1.92
N GLY A 102 11.77 -7.99 -3.09
CA GLY A 102 12.49 -8.59 -4.20
C GLY A 102 13.53 -7.64 -4.82
N PRO A 103 14.40 -8.18 -5.68
CA PRO A 103 15.53 -7.43 -6.24
C PRO A 103 15.10 -6.27 -7.16
N ALA A 104 14.00 -6.42 -7.91
CA ALA A 104 13.50 -5.40 -8.83
C ALA A 104 13.12 -4.11 -8.09
N LEU A 105 12.21 -4.21 -7.13
CA LEU A 105 11.80 -3.08 -6.29
C LEU A 105 12.98 -2.46 -5.54
N ALA A 106 13.88 -3.27 -4.97
CA ALA A 106 15.05 -2.77 -4.24
C ALA A 106 15.97 -1.93 -5.14
N GLN A 107 16.22 -2.40 -6.37
CA GLN A 107 17.05 -1.70 -7.34
C GLN A 107 16.43 -0.36 -7.74
N GLU A 108 15.12 -0.33 -8.02
CA GLU A 108 14.43 0.88 -8.44
C GLU A 108 14.30 1.90 -7.31
N ILE A 109 14.05 1.45 -6.08
CA ILE A 109 14.02 2.34 -4.91
C ILE A 109 15.40 2.96 -4.67
N HIS A 110 16.47 2.17 -4.80
CA HIS A 110 17.81 2.72 -4.71
C HIS A 110 18.09 3.75 -5.81
N ALA A 111 17.68 3.47 -7.04
CA ALA A 111 17.89 4.38 -8.16
C ALA A 111 17.12 5.69 -8.04
N ASN A 112 15.89 5.66 -7.50
CA ASN A 112 15.01 6.82 -7.43
C ASN A 112 15.15 7.62 -6.13
N TYR A 113 15.44 6.95 -5.00
CA TYR A 113 15.43 7.56 -3.67
C TYR A 113 16.74 7.41 -2.89
N GLN A 114 17.73 6.71 -3.43
CA GLN A 114 19.01 6.41 -2.75
C GLN A 114 18.84 5.64 -1.43
N ILE A 115 17.70 4.98 -1.25
CA ILE A 115 17.40 4.12 -0.10
C ILE A 115 17.89 2.69 -0.38
N THR A 116 18.37 2.01 0.65
CA THR A 116 18.76 0.60 0.55
C THR A 116 17.77 -0.25 1.34
N LEU A 117 17.11 -1.19 0.66
CA LEU A 117 16.22 -2.17 1.26
C LEU A 117 16.89 -3.54 1.34
N GLU A 118 16.45 -4.38 2.27
CA GLU A 118 16.91 -5.76 2.37
C GLU A 118 16.30 -6.61 1.24
N VAL A 119 17.13 -7.26 0.43
CA VAL A 119 16.62 -8.15 -0.64
C VAL A 119 16.31 -9.53 -0.06
N ARG A 120 15.07 -9.99 -0.21
CA ARG A 120 14.63 -11.35 0.14
C ARG A 120 13.87 -11.99 -1.02
N GLY A 121 14.12 -13.28 -1.25
CA GLY A 121 13.50 -14.02 -2.34
C GLY A 121 14.18 -13.76 -3.69
N GLY A 122 14.42 -14.84 -4.42
CA GLY A 122 15.04 -14.93 -5.73
C GLY A 122 14.95 -16.35 -6.26
#